data_AF-A0A6B3R803-F1
#
_entry.id   AF-A0A6B3R803-F1
#
_cell.length_a   1.000
_cell.length_b   1.000
_cell.length_c   1.000
_cell.angle_alpha   90.00
_cell.angle_beta   90.00
_cell.angle_gamma   90.00
#
_symmetry.space_group_name_H-M   'P 1'
#
loop_
_entity.id
_entity.type
_entity.pdbx_description
1 polymer ?
#
loop_
_entity_poly.entity_id
_entity_poly.type
_entity_poly.pdbx_seq_one_letter_code
_entity_poly.pdbx_strand_id
1 'polypeptide(L)'
;MKNQSHLFSLPENLHYLNGAYMSPNLKSVERAGIVGLLRKTDPTSIQESDFFEPALEMKSLFGKLINSPASQNALIPSASYGLINALRNVPFRSGQQVDFIT
;
A
#
# COMPACT_ATOMS: atom_id res chain seq x y z
N MET A 1 1.99 -25.57 3.01
CA MET A 1 1.45 -24.57 2.06
C MET A 1 1.52 -25.16 0.66
N LYS A 2 0.52 -24.89 -0.20
CA LYS A 2 0.54 -25.29 -1.62
C LYS A 2 1.27 -24.21 -2.44
N ASN A 3 1.88 -24.60 -3.57
CA ASN A 3 2.53 -23.67 -4.49
C ASN A 3 1.51 -22.66 -5.06
N GLN A 4 1.85 -21.37 -5.02
CA GLN A 4 0.98 -20.27 -5.49
C GLN A 4 1.54 -19.50 -6.71
N SER A 5 2.55 -20.05 -7.41
CA SER A 5 3.17 -19.41 -8.58
C SER A 5 2.15 -19.01 -9.66
N HIS A 6 1.10 -19.83 -9.85
CA HIS A 6 0.01 -19.58 -10.80
C HIS A 6 -0.75 -18.26 -10.58
N LEU A 7 -0.68 -17.67 -9.37
CA LEU A 7 -1.29 -16.37 -9.06
C LEU A 7 -0.49 -15.17 -9.58
N PHE A 8 0.73 -15.38 -10.05
CA PHE A 8 1.65 -14.37 -10.55
C PHE A 8 1.92 -14.59 -12.04
N SER A 9 2.42 -13.55 -12.71
CA SER A 9 2.74 -13.55 -14.14
C SER A 9 4.26 -13.55 -14.40
N LEU A 10 5.04 -14.14 -13.50
CA LEU A 10 6.49 -14.26 -13.67
C LEU A 10 6.83 -15.30 -14.76
N PRO A 11 7.95 -15.16 -15.48
CA PRO A 11 8.42 -16.16 -16.44
C PRO A 11 8.64 -17.54 -15.78
N GLU A 12 8.24 -18.62 -16.46
CA GLU A 12 8.27 -19.98 -15.89
C GLU A 12 9.69 -20.46 -15.50
N ASN A 13 10.71 -19.98 -16.22
CA ASN A 13 12.11 -20.36 -16.00
C ASN A 13 12.90 -19.32 -15.18
N LEU A 14 12.23 -18.47 -14.40
CA LEU A 14 12.85 -17.43 -13.57
C LEU A 14 12.65 -17.70 -12.07
N HIS A 15 13.76 -17.79 -11.34
CA HIS A 15 13.73 -17.80 -9.88
C HIS A 15 13.89 -16.37 -9.34
N TYR A 16 12.77 -15.69 -9.12
CA TYR A 16 12.77 -14.32 -8.62
C TYR A 16 12.96 -14.26 -7.11
N LEU A 17 14.11 -13.77 -6.65
CA LEU A 17 14.45 -13.66 -5.22
C LEU A 17 14.44 -12.21 -4.70
N ASN A 18 14.33 -11.21 -5.58
CA ASN A 18 14.45 -9.79 -5.23
C ASN A 18 13.13 -9.17 -4.73
N GLY A 19 12.34 -9.93 -3.98
CA GLY A 19 11.01 -9.53 -3.51
C GLY A 19 11.02 -8.36 -2.51
N ALA A 20 12.13 -8.16 -1.81
CA ALA A 20 12.30 -7.03 -0.89
C ALA A 20 12.48 -5.69 -1.62
N TYR A 21 13.12 -5.70 -2.79
CA TYR A 21 13.23 -4.52 -3.64
C TYR A 21 11.90 -4.25 -4.36
N MET A 22 11.29 -5.29 -4.94
CA MET A 22 10.00 -5.19 -5.62
C MET A 22 9.30 -6.55 -5.62
N SER A 23 8.13 -6.65 -5.01
CA SER A 23 7.33 -7.87 -5.09
C SER A 23 6.56 -7.93 -6.42
N PRO A 24 6.38 -9.11 -7.03
CA PRO A 24 5.47 -9.26 -8.15
C PRO A 24 4.03 -9.04 -7.70
N ASN A 25 3.22 -8.38 -8.53
CA ASN A 25 1.80 -8.27 -8.28
C ASN A 25 1.08 -9.60 -8.50
N LEU A 26 0.08 -9.89 -7.66
CA LEU A 26 -0.91 -10.91 -7.98
C LEU A 26 -1.69 -10.49 -9.24
N LYS A 27 -2.09 -11.47 -10.05
CA LYS A 27 -3.00 -11.24 -11.20
C LYS A 27 -4.32 -10.57 -10.80
N SER A 28 -4.78 -10.75 -9.57
CA SER A 28 -5.96 -10.05 -9.04
C SER A 28 -5.71 -8.56 -8.81
N VAL A 29 -4.53 -8.21 -8.27
CA VAL A 29 -4.13 -6.82 -8.01
C VAL A 29 -3.92 -6.07 -9.33
N GLU A 30 -3.27 -6.72 -10.31
CA GLU A 30 -3.10 -6.18 -11.66
C GLU A 30 -4.46 -5.82 -12.30
N ARG A 31 -5.43 -6.75 -12.28
CA ARG A 31 -6.79 -6.51 -12.79
C ARG A 31 -7.50 -5.37 -12.08
N ALA A 32 -7.41 -5.29 -10.75
CA ALA A 32 -8.01 -4.20 -9.98
C ALA A 32 -7.40 -2.83 -10.36
N GLY A 33 -6.08 -2.78 -10.58
CA GLY A 33 -5.39 -1.59 -11.06
C GLY A 33 -5.87 -1.13 -12.44
N ILE A 34 -6.04 -2.07 -13.38
CA ILE A 34 -6.58 -1.77 -14.73
C ILE A 34 -8.00 -1.21 -14.63
N VAL A 35 -8.88 -1.82 -13.82
CA VAL A 35 -10.25 -1.33 -13.61
C VAL A 35 -10.24 0.10 -13.05
N GLY A 36 -9.41 0.37 -12.04
CA GLY A 36 -9.28 1.70 -11.46
C GLY A 36 -8.77 2.75 -12.46
N LEU A 37 -7.81 2.38 -13.31
CA LEU A 37 -7.30 3.25 -14.38
C LEU A 37 -8.39 3.56 -15.41
N LEU A 38 -9.08 2.53 -15.90
CA LEU A 38 -10.14 2.69 -16.90
C LEU A 38 -11.31 3.51 -16.35
N ARG A 39 -11.66 3.35 -15.08
CA ARG A 39 -12.72 4.17 -14.46
C ARG A 39 -12.43 5.67 -14.56
N LYS A 40 -11.17 6.07 -14.47
CA LYS A 40 -10.76 7.48 -14.56
C LYS A 40 -10.89 8.06 -15.98
N THR A 41 -11.14 7.26 -17.01
CA THR A 41 -11.35 7.77 -18.37
C THR A 41 -12.70 8.46 -18.51
N ASP A 42 -13.70 8.07 -17.70
CA ASP A 42 -14.98 8.75 -17.60
C ASP A 42 -15.20 9.28 -16.18
N PRO A 43 -14.73 10.50 -15.88
CA PRO A 43 -14.91 11.10 -14.56
C PRO A 43 -16.38 11.37 -14.21
N THR A 44 -17.31 11.37 -15.18
CA THR A 44 -18.74 11.58 -14.90
C THR A 44 -19.38 10.38 -14.21
N SER A 45 -18.73 9.21 -14.29
CA SER A 45 -19.13 7.98 -13.61
C SER A 45 -18.63 7.89 -12.14
N ILE A 46 -17.88 8.88 -11.67
CA ILE A 46 -17.29 8.91 -10.32
C ILE A 46 -18.20 9.73 -9.40
N GLN A 47 -18.72 9.10 -8.34
CA GLN A 47 -19.54 9.73 -7.32
C GLN A 47 -18.67 10.17 -6.12
N GLU A 48 -19.23 11.00 -5.25
CA GLU A 48 -18.53 11.47 -4.04
C GLU A 48 -18.06 10.32 -3.14
N SER A 49 -18.86 9.26 -2.99
CA SER A 49 -18.52 8.08 -2.20
C SER A 49 -17.27 7.36 -2.71
N ASP A 50 -17.02 7.38 -4.01
CA ASP A 50 -15.89 6.69 -4.64
C ASP A 50 -14.52 7.27 -4.26
N PHE A 51 -14.50 8.49 -3.73
CA PHE A 51 -13.28 9.11 -3.23
C PHE A 51 -12.88 8.60 -1.84
N PHE A 52 -13.83 8.10 -1.04
CA PHE A 52 -13.61 7.81 0.38
C PHE A 52 -13.77 6.33 0.71
N GLU A 53 -14.81 5.68 0.20
CA GLU A 53 -15.15 4.29 0.57
C GLU A 53 -14.01 3.30 0.27
N PRO A 54 -13.35 3.34 -0.91
CA PRO A 54 -12.24 2.41 -1.19
C PRO A 54 -11.07 2.58 -0.21
N ALA A 55 -10.79 3.81 0.22
CA ALA A 55 -9.74 4.09 1.18
C ALA A 55 -10.09 3.57 2.59
N LEU A 56 -11.34 3.73 3.01
CA LEU A 56 -11.84 3.21 4.29
C LEU A 56 -11.83 1.69 4.33
N GLU A 57 -12.27 1.03 3.26
CA GLU A 57 -12.24 -0.42 3.12
C GLU A 57 -10.80 -0.95 3.19
N MET A 58 -9.88 -0.37 2.42
CA MET A 58 -8.47 -0.75 2.41
C MET A 58 -7.85 -0.64 3.81
N LYS A 59 -8.08 0.50 4.50
CA LYS A 59 -7.58 0.72 5.86
C LYS A 59 -8.13 -0.29 6.86
N SER A 60 -9.39 -0.72 6.70
CA SER A 60 -10.02 -1.76 7.52
C SER A 60 -9.42 -3.14 7.27
N LEU A 61 -9.25 -3.52 6.00
CA LEU A 61 -8.64 -4.79 5.62
C LEU A 61 -7.18 -4.89 6.09
N PHE A 62 -6.40 -3.81 5.92
CA PHE A 62 -5.04 -3.75 6.43
C PHE A 62 -4.99 -3.81 7.97
N GLY A 63 -5.92 -3.13 8.64
CA GLY A 63 -6.04 -3.19 10.10
C GLY A 63 -6.24 -4.60 10.64
N LYS A 64 -7.02 -5.45 9.95
CA LYS A 64 -7.18 -6.87 10.29
C LYS A 64 -5.85 -7.64 10.18
N LEU A 65 -4.99 -7.29 9.22
CA LEU A 65 -3.70 -7.96 9.02
C LEU A 65 -2.70 -7.64 10.14
N ILE A 66 -2.69 -6.39 10.62
CA ILE A 66 -1.73 -5.91 11.64
C ILE A 66 -2.34 -5.75 13.04
N ASN A 67 -3.58 -6.20 13.24
CA ASN A 67 -4.34 -6.05 14.47
C ASN A 67 -4.44 -4.59 14.96
N SER A 68 -4.84 -3.67 14.06
CA SER A 68 -5.06 -2.25 14.35
C SER A 68 -6.45 -1.78 13.88
N PRO A 69 -7.06 -0.78 14.55
CA PRO A 69 -8.26 -0.12 14.04
C PRO A 69 -7.94 0.69 12.77
N ALA A 70 -8.90 0.74 11.83
CA ALA A 70 -8.76 1.48 10.58
C ALA A 70 -8.39 2.96 10.78
N SER A 71 -8.84 3.59 11.88
CA SER A 71 -8.53 4.98 12.22
C SER A 71 -7.04 5.25 12.47
N GLN A 72 -6.25 4.22 12.79
CA GLN A 72 -4.80 4.33 13.01
C GLN A 72 -3.96 4.06 11.75
N ASN A 73 -4.60 3.76 10.61
CA ASN A 73 -3.93 3.46 9.36
C ASN A 73 -3.96 4.66 8.42
N ALA A 74 -2.84 5.03 7.81
CA ALA A 74 -2.75 6.12 6.84
C ALA A 74 -2.33 5.59 5.47
N LEU A 75 -2.96 6.11 4.41
CA LEU A 75 -2.54 5.84 3.03
C LEU A 75 -1.43 6.82 2.65
N ILE A 76 -0.28 6.28 2.28
CA ILE A 76 0.93 7.03 1.91
C ILE A 76 1.53 6.43 0.63
N PRO A 77 2.21 7.22 -0.22
CA PRO A 77 2.71 6.72 -1.50
C PRO A 77 3.97 5.85 -1.37
N SER A 78 4.68 5.93 -0.24
CA SER A 78 5.85 5.07 0.05
C SER A 78 6.23 5.14 1.54
N ALA A 79 7.07 4.18 1.97
CA ALA A 79 7.53 4.08 3.36
C ALA A 79 8.29 5.33 3.83
N SER A 80 9.15 5.91 2.97
CA SER A 80 9.94 7.10 3.32
C SER A 80 9.07 8.32 3.60
N TYR A 81 7.99 8.52 2.84
CA TYR A 81 7.02 9.58 3.11
C TYR A 81 6.31 9.38 4.45
N GLY A 82 5.95 8.14 4.79
CA GLY A 82 5.37 7.81 6.09
C GLY A 82 6.28 8.18 7.25
N LEU A 83 7.55 7.78 7.15
CA LEU A 83 8.54 8.08 8.17
C LEU A 83 8.74 9.59 8.34
N ILE A 84 8.93 10.33 7.24
CA ILE A 84 9.12 11.78 7.29
C ILE A 84 7.88 12.49 7.87
N ASN A 85 6.68 12.07 7.49
CA ASN A 85 5.44 12.62 8.03
C ASN A 85 5.32 12.38 9.54
N ALA A 86 5.67 11.18 10.02
CA ALA A 86 5.68 10.91 11.45
C ALA A 86 6.67 11.82 12.18
N LEU A 87 7.91 11.90 11.70
CA LEU A 87 8.96 12.71 12.32
C LEU A 87 8.58 14.19 12.41
N ARG A 88 8.02 14.77 11.33
CA ARG A 88 7.64 16.19 11.30
C ARG A 88 6.49 16.55 12.25
N ASN A 89 5.73 15.57 12.74
CA ASN A 89 4.59 15.77 13.64
C ASN A 89 4.87 15.32 15.08
N VAL A 90 6.05 14.79 15.37
CA VAL A 90 6.47 14.49 16.74
C VAL A 90 7.05 15.77 17.37
N PRO A 91 6.60 16.18 18.57
CA PRO A 91 7.16 17.33 19.26
C PRO A 91 8.60 17.04 19.70
N PHE A 92 9.53 17.93 19.35
CA PHE A 92 10.92 17.86 19.79
C PHE A 92 11.22 18.93 20.84
N ARG A 93 11.95 18.56 21.88
CA ARG A 93 12.53 19.52 22.84
C ARG A 93 13.91 19.98 22.36
N SER A 94 14.29 21.20 22.74
CA SER A 94 15.65 21.68 22.50
C SER A 94 16.67 20.71 23.09
N GLY A 95 17.66 20.29 22.30
CA GLY A 95 18.67 19.30 22.67
C GLY A 95 18.27 17.83 22.50
N GLN A 96 17.07 17.54 22.00
CA GLN A 96 16.65 16.17 21.68
C GLN A 96 17.15 15.76 20.29
N GLN A 97 17.74 14.57 20.19
CA GLN A 97 18.27 14.00 18.95
C GLN A 97 17.46 12.77 18.54
N VAL A 98 17.31 12.57 17.23
CA VAL A 98 16.76 11.33 16.65
C VAL A 98 17.89 10.59 15.97
N ASP A 99 18.18 9.39 16.47
CA ASP A 99 19.21 8.53 15.91
C ASP A 99 18.58 7.46 15.01
N PHE A 100 19.06 7.36 13.79
CA PHE A 100 18.70 6.30 12.86
C PHE A 100 19.85 5.31 12.78
N ILE A 101 19.53 4.02 12.92
CA ILE A 101 20.46 2.94 12.57
C ILE A 101 20.29 2.69 11.08
N THR A 102 21.30 3.05 10.31
CA THR A 102 21.40 2.77 8.86
C THR A 102 22.30 1.58 8.61
#